data_AF-A0AA42CH76-F1
#
_entry.id   AF-A0AA42CH76-F1
#
_cell.length_a   1.000
_cell.length_b   1.000
_cell.length_c   1.000
_cell.angle_alpha   90.00
_cell.angle_beta   90.00
_cell.angle_gamma   90.00
#
_symmetry.space_group_name_H-M   'P 1'
#
loop_
_entity.id
_entity.type
_entity.pdbx_description
1 polymer ?
#
loop_
_entity_poly.entity_id
_entity_poly.type
_entity_poly.pdbx_seq_one_letter_code
_entity_poly.pdbx_strand_id
1 'polypeptide(L)'
;MELIKGQTVPAVWLAAVEHLTGCPDGEDFDVFLHVAEPTKLSEQDAAVYNEVDGFLKSRGAFGVHTVAETIFPLDEYLHGGARGVFDDFPPKIRAIHNARDDGNWGSYALRILRQKDFNGATFNPLEQMVEKIKNYGKYRASFELGQGRLFEDDIPIYDPATDRKRLYGGPCLSHLSIKVHDGKVRFNATYRSHYYVRRLLGNLVGLGRLQYFLARETGLELGPLTINSTFARLDTGSGTGIGGHWGKRDVDGLIARCRAIYDATRAAAA
;
A
#
# COMPACT_ATOMS: atom_id res chain seq x y z
N MET A 1 2.02 12.01 17.73
CA MET A 1 2.62 12.10 16.38
C MET A 1 4.01 11.49 16.45
N GLU A 2 4.14 10.31 15.87
CA GLU A 2 5.37 9.53 15.82
C GLU A 2 5.94 9.54 14.39
N LEU A 3 7.27 9.58 14.24
CA LEU A 3 7.93 9.52 12.93
C LEU A 3 9.00 8.42 12.91
N ILE A 4 8.65 7.30 12.29
CA ILE A 4 9.50 6.13 12.17
C ILE A 4 10.21 6.17 10.82
N LYS A 5 11.55 6.18 10.85
CA LYS A 5 12.39 6.24 9.65
C LYS A 5 13.22 4.97 9.53
N GLY A 6 13.40 4.50 8.31
CA GLY A 6 14.30 3.39 8.03
C GLY A 6 14.64 3.27 6.55
N GLN A 7 15.55 2.34 6.24
CA GLN A 7 16.03 2.15 4.87
C GLN A 7 15.01 1.37 4.04
N THR A 8 14.56 0.23 4.53
CA THR A 8 13.77 -0.75 3.78
C THR A 8 12.38 -0.92 4.35
N VAL A 9 11.46 -1.42 3.52
CA VAL A 9 10.06 -1.63 3.89
C VAL A 9 9.92 -2.58 5.10
N PRO A 10 10.56 -3.77 5.15
CA PRO A 10 10.41 -4.67 6.29
C PRO A 10 11.00 -4.12 7.59
N ALA A 11 12.13 -3.41 7.54
CA ALA A 11 12.71 -2.78 8.72
C ALA A 11 11.80 -1.68 9.30
N VAL A 12 11.22 -0.83 8.45
CA VAL A 12 10.28 0.21 8.88
C VAL A 12 8.98 -0.40 9.40
N TRP A 13 8.47 -1.45 8.75
CA TRP A 13 7.31 -2.19 9.24
C TRP A 13 7.55 -2.75 10.65
N LEU A 14 8.71 -3.39 10.89
CA LEU A 14 9.03 -3.98 12.18
C LEU A 14 9.08 -2.93 13.29
N ALA A 15 9.78 -1.82 13.04
CA ALA A 15 9.82 -0.70 13.99
C ALA A 15 8.42 -0.13 14.27
N ALA A 16 7.56 -0.08 13.26
CA ALA A 16 6.20 0.41 13.39
C ALA A 16 5.28 -0.49 14.22
N VAL A 17 5.37 -1.81 14.08
CA VAL A 17 4.59 -2.74 14.91
C VAL A 17 5.11 -2.80 16.35
N GLU A 18 6.42 -2.65 16.56
CA GLU A 18 7.00 -2.55 17.90
C GLU A 18 6.56 -1.28 18.63
N HIS A 19 6.54 -0.14 17.94
CA HIS A 19 5.99 1.11 18.48
C HIS A 19 4.57 0.89 19.02
N LEU A 20 3.67 0.37 18.17
CA LEU A 20 2.28 0.14 18.58
C LEU A 20 2.15 -0.91 19.69
N THR A 21 3.07 -1.87 19.81
CA THR A 21 3.07 -2.83 20.91
C THR A 21 3.29 -2.14 22.27
N GLY A 22 4.05 -1.04 22.28
CA GLY A 22 4.25 -0.18 23.45
C GLY A 22 3.12 0.80 23.74
N CYS A 23 2.18 1.00 22.81
CA CYS A 23 1.07 1.94 22.96
C CYS A 23 -0.12 1.31 23.74
N PRO A 24 -0.89 2.13 24.48
CA PRO A 24 -2.19 1.71 25.01
C PRO A 24 -3.09 1.16 23.90
N ASP A 25 -3.75 0.04 24.17
CA ASP A 25 -4.67 -0.66 23.24
C ASP A 25 -4.06 -1.09 21.89
N GLY A 26 -2.75 -0.91 21.69
CA GLY A 26 -2.10 -1.15 20.40
C GLY A 26 -2.44 -0.10 19.34
N GLU A 27 -2.82 1.11 19.74
CA GLU A 27 -3.35 2.15 18.87
C GLU A 27 -2.58 3.48 19.02
N ASP A 28 -2.44 4.21 17.92
CA ASP A 28 -1.87 5.57 17.92
C ASP A 28 -2.45 6.41 16.77
N PHE A 29 -2.41 7.73 16.92
CA PHE A 29 -2.88 8.70 15.94
C PHE A 29 -1.70 9.44 15.29
N ASP A 30 -1.84 9.69 13.99
CA ASP A 30 -0.85 10.42 13.18
C ASP A 30 0.57 9.80 13.26
N VAL A 31 0.66 8.53 12.88
CA VAL A 31 1.92 7.77 12.77
C VAL A 31 2.48 7.92 11.36
N PHE A 32 3.64 8.55 11.24
CA PHE A 32 4.35 8.73 9.99
C PHE A 32 5.44 7.68 9.82
N LEU A 33 5.48 7.05 8.65
CA LEU A 33 6.54 6.14 8.26
C LEU A 33 7.30 6.71 7.07
N HIS A 34 8.63 6.66 7.12
CA HIS A 34 9.50 7.09 6.03
C HIS A 34 10.47 5.98 5.65
N VAL A 35 10.33 5.48 4.42
CA VAL A 35 11.18 4.43 3.84
C VAL A 35 12.08 5.07 2.78
N ALA A 36 13.39 5.01 2.99
CA ALA A 36 14.36 5.63 2.08
C ALA A 36 14.44 4.89 0.73
N GLU A 37 14.41 3.57 0.77
CA GLU A 37 14.62 2.67 -0.37
C GLU A 37 13.47 1.65 -0.47
N PRO A 38 12.28 2.06 -0.95
CA PRO A 38 11.05 1.28 -0.82
C PRO A 38 11.00 -0.02 -1.63
N THR A 39 11.98 -0.26 -2.50
CA THR A 39 12.06 -1.43 -3.37
C THR A 39 13.25 -2.34 -3.09
N LYS A 40 14.17 -1.93 -2.20
CA LYS A 40 15.31 -2.76 -1.84
C LYS A 40 14.95 -3.73 -0.74
N LEU A 41 15.47 -4.94 -0.86
CA LEU A 41 15.38 -6.00 0.14
C LEU A 41 16.78 -6.62 0.29
N SER A 42 17.35 -6.52 1.48
CA SER A 42 18.46 -7.36 1.91
C SER A 42 17.99 -8.81 2.13
N GLU A 43 18.93 -9.72 2.39
CA GLU A 43 18.60 -11.11 2.77
C GLU A 43 17.76 -11.16 4.05
N GLN A 44 18.04 -10.27 5.01
CA GLN A 44 17.29 -10.16 6.26
C GLN A 44 15.88 -9.62 6.00
N ASP A 45 15.76 -8.61 5.15
CA ASP A 45 14.46 -8.07 4.75
C ASP A 45 13.59 -9.14 4.07
N ALA A 46 14.19 -9.96 3.20
CA ALA A 46 13.51 -11.06 2.55
C ALA A 46 13.06 -12.13 3.55
N ALA A 47 13.89 -12.45 4.55
CA ALA A 47 13.52 -13.37 5.62
C ALA A 47 12.36 -12.82 6.48
N VAL A 48 12.38 -11.54 6.86
CA VAL A 48 11.27 -10.90 7.57
C VAL A 48 10.00 -10.86 6.72
N TYR A 49 10.11 -10.52 5.43
CA TYR A 49 8.99 -10.57 4.50
C TYR A 49 8.33 -11.95 4.50
N ASN A 50 9.12 -13.00 4.35
CA ASN A 50 8.64 -14.38 4.30
C ASN A 50 8.03 -14.84 5.62
N GLU A 51 8.59 -14.42 6.75
CA GLU A 51 8.05 -14.71 8.07
C GLU A 51 6.65 -14.09 8.25
N VAL A 52 6.46 -12.83 7.84
CA VAL A 52 5.15 -12.16 7.91
C VAL A 52 4.16 -12.78 6.92
N ASP A 53 4.60 -13.07 5.69
CA ASP A 53 3.73 -13.70 4.69
C ASP A 53 3.28 -15.11 5.12
N GLY A 54 4.20 -15.91 5.68
CA GLY A 54 3.90 -17.22 6.25
C GLY A 54 2.96 -17.14 7.44
N PHE A 55 3.16 -16.16 8.33
CA PHE A 55 2.24 -15.90 9.44
C PHE A 55 0.82 -15.59 8.92
N LEU A 56 0.67 -14.67 7.98
CA LEU A 56 -0.65 -14.28 7.46
C LEU A 56 -1.36 -15.46 6.79
N LYS A 57 -0.65 -16.18 5.91
CA LYS A 57 -1.20 -17.34 5.19
C LYS A 57 -1.60 -18.48 6.13
N SER A 58 -0.75 -18.81 7.11
CA SER A 58 -1.05 -19.89 8.07
C SER A 58 -2.27 -19.61 8.95
N ARG A 59 -2.65 -18.33 9.07
CA ARG A 59 -3.84 -17.90 9.82
C ARG A 59 -5.05 -17.61 8.92
N GLY A 60 -4.99 -17.89 7.62
CA GLY A 60 -6.10 -17.70 6.69
C GLY A 60 -6.32 -16.25 6.25
N ALA A 61 -5.33 -15.37 6.43
CA ALA A 61 -5.32 -14.03 5.85
C ALA A 61 -4.68 -14.02 4.46
N PHE A 62 -4.89 -12.92 3.73
CA PHE A 62 -4.15 -12.67 2.50
C PHE A 62 -2.67 -12.45 2.79
N GLY A 63 -1.82 -13.06 1.96
CA GLY A 63 -0.37 -12.84 2.01
C GLY A 63 0.02 -11.43 1.61
N VAL A 64 1.29 -11.09 1.86
CA VAL A 64 1.85 -9.76 1.61
C VAL A 64 1.73 -9.40 0.13
N HIS A 65 2.04 -10.35 -0.76
CA HIS A 65 1.91 -10.17 -2.20
C HIS A 65 0.46 -9.87 -2.62
N THR A 66 -0.51 -10.65 -2.15
CA THR A 66 -1.93 -10.45 -2.47
C THR A 66 -2.42 -9.06 -2.03
N VAL A 67 -1.97 -8.56 -0.88
CA VAL A 67 -2.29 -7.19 -0.45
C VAL A 67 -1.62 -6.16 -1.36
N ALA A 68 -0.34 -6.36 -1.72
CA ALA A 68 0.38 -5.46 -2.62
C ALA A 68 -0.26 -5.35 -4.01
N GLU A 69 -0.73 -6.47 -4.58
CA GLU A 69 -1.46 -6.53 -5.86
C GLU A 69 -2.75 -5.71 -5.83
N THR A 70 -3.33 -5.45 -4.65
CA THR A 70 -4.51 -4.58 -4.57
C THR A 70 -4.19 -3.13 -4.91
N ILE A 71 -2.95 -2.67 -4.69
CA ILE A 71 -2.49 -1.30 -4.99
C ILE A 71 -1.94 -1.21 -6.40
N PHE A 72 -1.01 -2.11 -6.75
CA PHE A 72 -0.40 -2.13 -8.08
C PHE A 72 -0.22 -3.57 -8.58
N PRO A 73 -0.75 -3.87 -9.77
CA PRO A 73 -0.70 -5.21 -10.34
C PRO A 73 0.67 -5.51 -10.95
N LEU A 74 1.62 -5.92 -10.11
CA LEU A 74 2.99 -6.14 -10.56
C LEU A 74 3.05 -7.35 -11.50
N ASP A 75 2.23 -8.36 -11.27
CA ASP A 75 2.23 -9.56 -12.09
C ASP A 75 1.88 -9.21 -13.55
N GLU A 76 0.82 -8.46 -13.78
CA GLU A 76 0.46 -7.99 -15.13
C GLU A 76 1.54 -7.10 -15.74
N TYR A 77 2.23 -6.28 -14.93
CA TYR A 77 3.36 -5.49 -15.40
C TYR A 77 4.55 -6.36 -15.84
N LEU A 78 4.87 -7.41 -15.08
CA LEU A 78 5.99 -8.31 -15.42
C LEU A 78 5.71 -9.12 -16.68
N HIS A 79 4.45 -9.48 -16.94
CA HIS A 79 4.07 -10.25 -18.12
C HIS A 79 3.91 -9.39 -19.39
N GLY A 80 3.27 -8.22 -19.27
CA GLY A 80 2.84 -7.41 -20.42
C GLY A 80 3.35 -5.98 -20.44
N GLY A 81 4.26 -5.62 -19.52
CA GLY A 81 4.70 -4.23 -19.33
C GLY A 81 3.54 -3.30 -18.99
N ALA A 82 3.67 -2.02 -19.35
CA ALA A 82 2.62 -1.03 -19.08
C ALA A 82 1.27 -1.39 -19.71
N ARG A 83 1.25 -2.02 -20.91
CA ARG A 83 0.00 -2.45 -21.55
C ARG A 83 -0.68 -3.60 -20.82
N GLY A 84 0.09 -4.54 -20.24
CA GLY A 84 -0.49 -5.56 -19.36
C GLY A 84 -1.27 -4.96 -18.18
N VAL A 85 -0.73 -3.90 -17.59
CA VAL A 85 -1.41 -3.16 -16.51
C VAL A 85 -2.59 -2.34 -17.03
N PHE A 86 -2.42 -1.65 -18.16
CA PHE A 86 -3.41 -0.71 -18.65
C PHE A 86 -4.59 -1.38 -19.33
N ASP A 87 -4.40 -2.50 -20.02
CA ASP A 87 -5.42 -3.14 -20.84
C ASP A 87 -5.93 -4.45 -20.26
N ASP A 88 -5.01 -5.32 -19.83
CA ASP A 88 -5.35 -6.71 -19.48
C ASP A 88 -5.86 -6.83 -18.04
N PHE A 89 -5.28 -6.07 -17.11
CA PHE A 89 -5.68 -6.10 -15.71
C PHE A 89 -7.13 -5.63 -15.45
N PRO A 90 -7.60 -4.49 -15.99
CA PRO A 90 -8.94 -3.99 -15.66
C PRO A 90 -10.11 -4.94 -16.00
N PRO A 91 -10.18 -5.60 -17.18
CA PRO A 91 -11.23 -6.57 -17.47
C PRO A 91 -11.11 -7.82 -16.57
N LYS A 92 -9.89 -8.28 -16.27
CA LYS A 92 -9.65 -9.41 -15.36
C LYS A 92 -10.23 -9.16 -13.96
N ILE A 93 -9.94 -8.00 -13.36
CA ILE A 93 -10.49 -7.67 -12.03
C ILE A 93 -12.01 -7.52 -12.07
N ARG A 94 -12.59 -6.91 -13.11
CA ARG A 94 -14.05 -6.81 -13.23
C ARG A 94 -14.72 -8.18 -13.26
N ALA A 95 -14.12 -9.16 -13.94
CA ALA A 95 -14.63 -10.54 -13.92
C ALA A 95 -14.57 -11.14 -12.50
N ILE A 96 -13.50 -10.88 -11.75
CA ILE A 96 -13.36 -11.32 -10.35
C ILE A 96 -14.39 -10.63 -9.45
N HIS A 97 -14.63 -9.32 -9.61
CA HIS A 97 -15.65 -8.59 -8.87
C HIS A 97 -17.04 -9.16 -9.10
N ASN A 98 -17.40 -9.45 -10.36
CA ASN A 98 -18.68 -10.04 -10.70
C ASN A 98 -18.87 -11.46 -10.14
N ALA A 99 -17.77 -12.18 -9.89
CA ALA A 99 -17.79 -13.53 -9.35
C ALA A 99 -17.71 -13.59 -7.81
N ARG A 100 -17.49 -12.46 -7.13
CA ARG A 100 -17.35 -12.40 -5.66
C ARG A 100 -18.49 -11.64 -5.02
N ASP A 101 -19.06 -12.22 -3.98
CA ASP A 101 -20.12 -11.60 -3.19
C ASP A 101 -19.67 -10.32 -2.46
N ASP A 102 -18.36 -10.15 -2.23
CA ASP A 102 -17.79 -8.96 -1.57
C ASP A 102 -17.46 -7.82 -2.54
N GLY A 103 -17.36 -8.07 -3.86
CA GLY A 103 -17.15 -7.08 -4.92
C GLY A 103 -15.94 -6.13 -4.80
N ASN A 104 -15.08 -6.30 -3.79
CA ASN A 104 -14.21 -5.21 -3.31
C ASN A 104 -12.70 -5.45 -3.50
N TRP A 105 -12.28 -6.66 -3.87
CA TRP A 105 -10.87 -7.03 -3.98
C TRP A 105 -10.17 -6.38 -5.19
N GLY A 106 -9.06 -5.66 -5.01
CA GLY A 106 -8.37 -4.97 -6.11
C GLY A 106 -8.98 -3.60 -6.51
N SER A 107 -9.84 -3.05 -5.65
CA SER A 107 -10.48 -1.75 -5.87
C SER A 107 -9.49 -0.58 -5.98
N TYR A 108 -8.35 -0.58 -5.26
CA TYR A 108 -7.37 0.52 -5.41
C TYR A 108 -6.73 0.55 -6.79
N ALA A 109 -6.23 -0.58 -7.28
CA ALA A 109 -5.63 -0.65 -8.61
C ALA A 109 -6.62 -0.20 -9.70
N LEU A 110 -7.89 -0.62 -9.63
CA LEU A 110 -8.92 -0.13 -10.54
C LEU A 110 -9.17 1.39 -10.42
N ARG A 111 -9.22 1.96 -9.21
CA ARG A 111 -9.35 3.43 -9.01
C ARG A 111 -8.16 4.23 -9.55
N ILE A 112 -6.97 3.64 -9.51
CA ILE A 112 -5.74 4.23 -10.06
C ILE A 112 -5.74 4.16 -11.60
N LEU A 113 -6.30 3.08 -12.17
CA LEU A 113 -6.27 2.80 -13.61
C LEU A 113 -7.47 3.28 -14.39
N ARG A 114 -8.60 3.56 -13.74
CA ARG A 114 -9.85 3.92 -14.39
C ARG A 114 -10.58 4.98 -13.58
N GLN A 115 -10.99 6.06 -14.24
CA GLN A 115 -11.84 7.12 -13.67
C GLN A 115 -12.72 7.70 -14.78
N LYS A 116 -13.83 8.35 -14.40
CA LYS A 116 -14.63 9.14 -15.32
C LYS A 116 -14.22 10.62 -15.28
N ASP A 117 -14.12 11.24 -16.46
CA ASP A 117 -13.95 12.70 -16.58
C ASP A 117 -15.27 13.45 -16.36
N PHE A 118 -15.25 14.79 -16.50
CA PHE A 118 -16.44 15.62 -16.33
C PHE A 118 -17.56 15.29 -17.33
N ASN A 119 -17.21 14.73 -18.50
CA ASN A 119 -18.17 14.33 -19.54
C ASN A 119 -18.63 12.87 -19.37
N GLY A 120 -18.18 12.19 -18.31
CA GLY A 120 -18.49 10.78 -18.05
C GLY A 120 -17.65 9.78 -18.85
N ALA A 121 -16.69 10.25 -19.65
CA ALA A 121 -15.80 9.38 -20.43
C ALA A 121 -14.78 8.71 -19.50
N THR A 122 -14.55 7.41 -19.70
CA THR A 122 -13.56 6.67 -18.90
C THR A 122 -12.15 6.92 -19.43
N PHE A 123 -11.24 7.32 -18.56
CA PHE A 123 -9.81 7.48 -18.87
C PHE A 123 -8.94 6.72 -17.87
N ASN A 124 -7.64 6.62 -18.17
CA ASN A 124 -6.64 5.98 -17.32
C ASN A 124 -5.75 7.04 -16.62
N PRO A 125 -5.99 7.35 -15.34
CA PRO A 125 -5.22 8.37 -14.61
C PRO A 125 -3.74 8.04 -14.52
N LEU A 126 -3.38 6.76 -14.34
CA LEU A 126 -1.99 6.36 -14.23
C LEU A 126 -1.24 6.53 -15.57
N GLU A 127 -1.87 6.19 -16.68
CA GLU A 127 -1.30 6.42 -18.02
C GLU A 127 -1.12 7.92 -18.31
N GLN A 128 -2.15 8.72 -18.03
CA GLN A 128 -2.07 10.19 -18.11
C GLN A 128 -1.00 10.76 -17.17
N MET A 129 -0.81 10.15 -15.99
CA MET A 129 0.25 10.55 -15.07
C MET A 129 1.64 10.25 -15.62
N VAL A 130 1.84 9.08 -16.24
CA VAL A 130 3.10 8.75 -16.93
C VAL A 130 3.38 9.76 -18.04
N GLU A 131 2.39 10.08 -18.88
CA GLU A 131 2.54 11.09 -19.94
C GLU A 131 2.85 12.48 -19.37
N LYS A 132 2.15 12.89 -18.31
CA LYS A 132 2.36 14.17 -17.63
C LYS A 132 3.76 14.26 -17.02
N ILE A 133 4.25 13.17 -16.44
CA ILE A 133 5.62 13.09 -15.90
C ILE A 133 6.63 13.08 -17.04
N LYS A 134 6.43 12.36 -18.15
CA LYS A 134 7.38 12.40 -19.29
C LYS A 134 7.53 13.81 -19.87
N ASN A 135 6.43 14.57 -19.89
CA ASN A 135 6.41 15.95 -20.35
C ASN A 135 6.74 16.95 -19.23
N TYR A 136 7.32 16.51 -18.10
CA TYR A 136 7.64 17.39 -17.00
C TYR A 136 8.70 18.42 -17.41
N GLY A 137 8.38 19.69 -17.21
CA GLY A 137 9.34 20.78 -17.32
C GLY A 137 9.96 21.11 -15.96
N LYS A 138 9.95 22.39 -15.60
CA LYS A 138 10.53 22.92 -14.35
C LYS A 138 9.67 22.75 -13.09
N TYR A 139 8.49 22.14 -13.19
CA TYR A 139 7.50 22.14 -12.11
C TYR A 139 7.80 21.08 -11.05
N ARG A 140 7.77 21.50 -9.78
CA ARG A 140 7.93 20.64 -8.60
C ARG A 140 6.55 20.41 -7.97
N ALA A 141 6.28 19.19 -7.50
CA ALA A 141 5.06 18.83 -6.75
C ALA A 141 3.72 19.14 -7.47
N SER A 142 3.59 18.77 -8.75
CA SER A 142 2.37 19.01 -9.55
C SER A 142 1.62 17.74 -9.96
N PHE A 143 1.89 16.62 -9.28
CA PHE A 143 1.40 15.29 -9.65
C PHE A 143 0.61 14.68 -8.48
N GLU A 144 -0.70 14.59 -8.63
CA GLU A 144 -1.58 14.03 -7.61
C GLU A 144 -2.38 12.89 -8.24
N LEU A 145 -2.29 11.68 -7.68
CA LEU A 145 -3.21 10.59 -8.03
C LEU A 145 -4.34 10.58 -7.01
N GLY A 146 -5.41 11.29 -7.33
CA GLY A 146 -6.65 11.25 -6.57
C GLY A 146 -7.43 9.95 -6.83
N GLN A 147 -8.21 9.50 -5.84
CA GLN A 147 -9.26 8.52 -6.09
C GLN A 147 -10.40 9.21 -6.83
N GLY A 148 -10.60 8.88 -8.10
CA GLY A 148 -11.70 9.43 -8.89
C GLY A 148 -12.99 8.61 -8.79
N ARG A 149 -13.98 9.02 -9.58
CA ARG A 149 -15.32 8.43 -9.63
C ARG A 149 -15.31 7.22 -10.58
N LEU A 150 -14.99 6.04 -10.05
CA LEU A 150 -15.04 4.81 -10.83
C LEU A 150 -16.47 4.24 -10.78
N PHE A 151 -17.31 4.62 -11.74
CA PHE A 151 -18.74 4.28 -11.77
C PHE A 151 -19.49 4.89 -10.55
N GLU A 152 -20.78 5.12 -10.67
CA GLU A 152 -21.55 5.64 -9.53
C GLU A 152 -21.66 4.54 -8.47
N ASP A 153 -20.70 4.54 -7.54
CA ASP A 153 -20.83 4.21 -6.12
C ASP A 153 -19.43 4.16 -5.50
N ASP A 154 -18.70 5.26 -5.69
CA ASP A 154 -17.46 5.47 -4.97
C ASP A 154 -17.45 6.80 -4.22
N ILE A 155 -17.13 6.65 -2.95
CA ILE A 155 -17.19 7.65 -1.92
C ILE A 155 -15.99 8.59 -2.11
N PRO A 156 -16.15 9.88 -2.46
CA PRO A 156 -15.08 10.87 -2.23
C PRO A 156 -14.72 10.83 -0.74
N ILE A 157 -13.56 11.32 -0.33
CA ILE A 157 -13.05 11.23 1.07
C ILE A 157 -14.16 11.41 2.14
N TYR A 158 -15.16 12.25 1.88
CA TYR A 158 -16.52 12.11 2.42
C TYR A 158 -17.55 12.75 1.45
N ASP A 159 -18.60 12.03 1.01
CA ASP A 159 -19.81 12.56 0.37
C ASP A 159 -20.98 12.57 1.38
N PRO A 160 -21.45 13.74 1.83
CA PRO A 160 -22.60 13.80 2.73
C PRO A 160 -23.89 13.17 2.13
N ALA A 161 -24.01 13.08 0.80
CA ALA A 161 -25.15 12.50 0.12
C ALA A 161 -25.21 10.95 0.22
N THR A 162 -24.07 10.27 0.30
CA THR A 162 -24.01 8.79 0.38
C THR A 162 -23.51 8.26 1.72
N ASP A 163 -22.70 9.04 2.45
CA ASP A 163 -21.88 8.49 3.55
C ASP A 163 -22.36 8.88 4.92
N ARG A 164 -23.29 9.85 5.03
CA ARG A 164 -23.80 10.33 6.32
C ARG A 164 -24.39 9.24 7.22
N LYS A 165 -24.64 8.03 6.69
CA LYS A 165 -25.14 6.86 7.43
C LYS A 165 -24.19 5.66 7.43
N ARG A 166 -23.05 5.70 6.73
CA ARG A 166 -22.11 4.57 6.64
C ARG A 166 -21.08 4.66 7.78
N LEU A 167 -21.10 3.68 8.68
CA LEU A 167 -20.14 3.58 9.79
C LEU A 167 -18.84 2.84 9.42
N TYR A 168 -18.88 1.97 8.39
CA TYR A 168 -17.77 1.11 8.00
C TYR A 168 -17.84 0.79 6.48
N GLY A 169 -16.69 0.52 5.83
CA GLY A 169 -16.63 0.06 4.43
C GLY A 169 -16.27 1.10 3.38
N GLY A 170 -15.05 1.65 3.42
CA GLY A 170 -14.50 2.54 2.38
C GLY A 170 -12.97 2.44 2.30
N PRO A 171 -12.34 3.00 1.26
CA PRO A 171 -10.88 2.94 1.06
C PRO A 171 -10.13 3.49 2.28
N CYS A 172 -9.16 2.74 2.77
CA CYS A 172 -8.25 3.15 3.85
C CYS A 172 -7.20 4.14 3.35
N LEU A 173 -6.59 3.87 2.18
CA LEU A 173 -5.75 4.85 1.48
C LEU A 173 -6.67 5.97 1.03
N SER A 174 -6.49 7.18 1.54
CA SER A 174 -7.35 8.33 1.22
C SER A 174 -6.71 9.28 0.20
N HIS A 175 -5.39 9.31 0.13
CA HIS A 175 -4.66 10.22 -0.75
C HIS A 175 -3.28 9.67 -1.12
N LEU A 176 -2.84 9.91 -2.36
CA LEU A 176 -1.51 9.58 -2.87
C LEU A 176 -0.96 10.74 -3.70
N SER A 177 0.01 11.45 -3.12
CA SER A 177 0.76 12.52 -3.76
C SER A 177 2.05 11.99 -4.38
N ILE A 178 2.28 12.34 -5.64
CA ILE A 178 3.47 11.99 -6.40
C ILE A 178 4.32 13.23 -6.59
N LYS A 179 5.61 13.11 -6.33
CA LYS A 179 6.54 14.23 -6.48
C LYS A 179 7.71 13.80 -7.33
N VAL A 180 7.94 14.54 -8.41
CA VAL A 180 9.16 14.43 -9.20
C VAL A 180 10.09 15.55 -8.79
N HIS A 181 11.26 15.19 -8.25
CA HIS A 181 12.27 16.15 -7.83
C HIS A 181 13.67 15.51 -7.83
N ASP A 182 14.66 16.23 -8.36
CA ASP A 182 16.06 15.79 -8.51
C ASP A 182 16.19 14.46 -9.26
N GLY A 183 15.45 14.33 -10.38
CA GLY A 183 15.42 13.10 -11.16
C GLY A 183 14.73 11.92 -10.48
N LYS A 184 14.10 12.11 -9.31
CA LYS A 184 13.50 11.04 -8.51
C LYS A 184 11.98 11.15 -8.41
N VAL A 185 11.29 10.02 -8.52
CA VAL A 185 9.87 9.86 -8.16
C VAL A 185 9.78 9.57 -6.67
N ARG A 186 9.00 10.36 -5.92
CA ARG A 186 8.80 10.25 -4.47
C ARG A 186 7.30 10.21 -4.16
N PHE A 187 6.90 9.42 -3.17
CA PHE A 187 5.49 9.29 -2.78
C PHE A 187 5.22 9.84 -1.38
N ASN A 188 4.04 10.44 -1.21
CA ASN A 188 3.43 10.70 0.08
C ASN A 188 1.99 10.15 0.08
N ALA A 189 1.69 9.18 0.94
CA ALA A 189 0.37 8.58 1.03
C ALA A 189 -0.28 8.81 2.39
N THR A 190 -1.60 8.99 2.42
CA THR A 190 -2.37 9.11 3.66
C THR A 190 -3.34 7.96 3.78
N TYR A 191 -3.37 7.31 4.95
CA TYR A 191 -4.33 6.29 5.31
C TYR A 191 -5.20 6.79 6.48
N ARG A 192 -6.53 6.78 6.31
CA ARG A 192 -7.46 7.26 7.36
C ARG A 192 -7.59 6.31 8.56
N SER A 193 -7.28 5.04 8.34
CA SER A 193 -7.25 3.96 9.34
C SER A 193 -6.42 2.81 8.76
N HIS A 194 -5.48 2.27 9.53
CA HIS A 194 -4.48 1.37 8.99
C HIS A 194 -4.13 0.23 9.97
N TYR A 195 -4.31 -1.00 9.49
CA TYR A 195 -3.94 -2.22 10.18
C TYR A 195 -2.48 -2.59 9.93
N TYR A 196 -1.68 -2.63 11.01
CA TYR A 196 -0.23 -2.75 10.91
C TYR A 196 0.25 -4.20 10.77
N VAL A 197 -0.53 -5.19 11.22
CA VAL A 197 -0.20 -6.60 11.04
C VAL A 197 -0.64 -7.08 9.66
N ARG A 198 -1.95 -6.97 9.36
CA ARG A 198 -2.49 -7.61 8.14
C ARG A 198 -2.34 -6.81 6.84
N ARG A 199 -2.16 -5.49 6.90
CA ARG A 199 -2.17 -4.62 5.70
C ARG A 199 -0.87 -3.86 5.45
N LEU A 200 -0.27 -3.28 6.49
CA LEU A 200 0.81 -2.30 6.32
C LEU A 200 1.96 -2.80 5.46
N LEU A 201 2.50 -4.00 5.72
CA LEU A 201 3.64 -4.51 4.94
C LEU A 201 3.28 -4.64 3.45
N GLY A 202 2.14 -5.25 3.13
CA GLY A 202 1.68 -5.37 1.75
C GLY A 202 1.37 -4.03 1.09
N ASN A 203 0.83 -3.07 1.85
CA ASN A 203 0.56 -1.72 1.37
C ASN A 203 1.86 -0.97 1.01
N LEU A 204 2.88 -1.03 1.87
CA LEU A 204 4.19 -0.43 1.60
C LEU A 204 4.84 -1.05 0.36
N VAL A 205 4.77 -2.38 0.22
CA VAL A 205 5.27 -3.10 -0.96
C VAL A 205 4.50 -2.70 -2.22
N GLY A 206 3.17 -2.63 -2.17
CA GLY A 206 2.33 -2.20 -3.29
C GLY A 206 2.63 -0.77 -3.74
N LEU A 207 2.81 0.16 -2.80
CA LEU A 207 3.22 1.53 -3.10
C LEU A 207 4.63 1.59 -3.70
N GLY A 208 5.58 0.81 -3.16
CA GLY A 208 6.93 0.69 -3.73
C GLY A 208 6.92 0.15 -5.16
N ARG A 209 6.03 -0.80 -5.48
CA ARG A 209 5.84 -1.34 -6.84
C ARG A 209 5.27 -0.30 -7.81
N LEU A 210 4.25 0.45 -7.40
CA LEU A 210 3.71 1.57 -8.17
C LEU A 210 4.78 2.65 -8.43
N GLN A 211 5.59 2.94 -7.42
CA GLN A 211 6.68 3.90 -7.53
C GLN A 211 7.77 3.41 -8.48
N TYR A 212 8.11 2.12 -8.42
CA TYR A 212 9.03 1.47 -9.36
C TYR A 212 8.51 1.56 -10.79
N PHE A 213 7.24 1.22 -11.02
CA PHE A 213 6.59 1.34 -12.32
C PHE A 213 6.75 2.76 -12.89
N LEU A 214 6.36 3.79 -12.12
CA LEU A 214 6.47 5.17 -12.58
C LEU A 214 7.91 5.57 -12.89
N ALA A 215 8.87 5.23 -12.02
CA ALA A 215 10.27 5.52 -12.24
C ALA A 215 10.77 4.88 -13.54
N ARG A 216 10.47 3.58 -13.74
CA ARG A 216 10.82 2.82 -14.96
C ARG A 216 10.22 3.42 -16.23
N GLU A 217 8.91 3.67 -16.22
CA GLU A 217 8.19 4.17 -17.41
C GLU A 217 8.58 5.60 -17.77
N THR A 218 9.10 6.37 -16.83
CA THR A 218 9.46 7.78 -17.03
C THR A 218 10.97 8.02 -17.14
N GLY A 219 11.79 6.97 -17.00
CA GLY A 219 13.26 7.08 -17.03
C GLY A 219 13.85 7.83 -15.84
N LEU A 220 13.13 7.87 -14.72
CA LEU A 220 13.53 8.54 -13.49
C LEU A 220 14.07 7.54 -12.45
N GLU A 221 14.75 8.06 -11.44
CA GLU A 221 15.22 7.29 -10.29
C GLU A 221 14.13 7.11 -9.23
N LEU A 222 14.30 6.09 -8.39
CA LEU A 222 13.47 5.89 -7.20
C LEU A 222 13.90 6.86 -6.09
N GLY A 223 12.92 7.54 -5.52
CA GLY A 223 13.06 8.30 -4.28
C GLY A 223 12.37 7.62 -3.09
N PRO A 224 12.30 8.32 -1.95
CA PRO A 224 11.69 7.76 -0.74
C PRO A 224 10.16 7.66 -0.84
N LEU A 225 9.61 6.80 0.02
CA LEU A 225 8.18 6.66 0.29
C LEU A 225 7.89 7.14 1.71
N THR A 226 6.98 8.11 1.84
CA THR A 226 6.43 8.52 3.13
C THR A 226 4.95 8.16 3.19
N ILE A 227 4.48 7.60 4.32
CA ILE A 227 3.05 7.46 4.58
C ILE A 227 2.66 8.10 5.91
N ASN A 228 1.42 8.57 6.02
CA ASN A 228 0.78 8.98 7.27
C ASN A 228 -0.43 8.07 7.53
N SER A 229 -0.43 7.35 8.65
CA SER A 229 -1.61 6.68 9.18
C SER A 229 -2.27 7.59 10.21
N THR A 230 -3.41 8.20 9.88
CA THR A 230 -4.11 9.09 10.83
C THR A 230 -4.68 8.32 12.02
N PHE A 231 -4.97 7.03 11.83
CA PHE A 231 -5.26 6.08 12.91
C PHE A 231 -4.55 4.76 12.62
N ALA A 232 -3.56 4.41 13.44
CA ALA A 232 -2.76 3.20 13.34
C ALA A 232 -3.18 2.20 14.40
N ARG A 233 -3.28 0.92 14.02
CA ARG A 233 -3.70 -0.14 14.94
C ARG A 233 -2.91 -1.42 14.73
N LEU A 234 -2.39 -1.96 15.83
CA LEU A 234 -1.85 -3.32 15.92
C LEU A 234 -3.04 -4.27 15.99
N ASP A 235 -3.48 -4.72 14.82
CA ASP A 235 -4.72 -5.46 14.70
C ASP A 235 -4.58 -6.92 15.14
N THR A 236 -5.61 -7.40 15.84
CA THR A 236 -5.82 -8.82 16.11
C THR A 236 -6.77 -9.41 15.07
N GLY A 237 -6.59 -10.69 14.75
CA GLY A 237 -7.45 -11.43 13.84
C GLY A 237 -8.74 -11.82 14.55
N SER A 238 -9.81 -11.03 14.40
CA SER A 238 -11.11 -11.27 15.05
C SER A 238 -11.96 -12.34 14.35
N GLY A 239 -11.48 -12.98 13.28
CA GLY A 239 -12.26 -13.94 12.50
C GLY A 239 -13.45 -13.36 11.72
N THR A 240 -13.69 -12.06 11.79
CA THR A 240 -14.77 -11.37 11.07
C THR A 240 -14.22 -10.64 9.84
N GLY A 241 -14.88 -10.85 8.69
CA GLY A 241 -14.49 -10.27 7.39
C GLY A 241 -13.36 -11.01 6.68
N ILE A 242 -12.59 -10.30 5.84
CA ILE A 242 -11.57 -10.89 4.97
C ILE A 242 -10.28 -11.16 5.76
N GLY A 243 -10.28 -12.27 6.50
CA GLY A 243 -9.10 -13.10 6.73
C GLY A 243 -8.35 -12.90 8.05
N GLY A 244 -8.57 -13.86 8.95
CA GLY A 244 -7.54 -14.48 9.77
C GLY A 244 -7.71 -14.45 11.29
N HIS A 245 -7.10 -15.43 11.96
CA HIS A 245 -7.25 -15.67 13.41
C HIS A 245 -5.90 -15.58 14.13
N TRP A 246 -5.69 -14.49 14.89
CA TRP A 246 -4.52 -14.31 15.75
C TRP A 246 -4.83 -13.38 16.91
N GLY A 247 -4.30 -13.71 18.09
CA GLY A 247 -4.36 -12.86 19.28
C GLY A 247 -3.08 -12.05 19.48
N LYS A 248 -3.05 -11.25 20.55
CA LYS A 248 -1.88 -10.44 20.92
C LYS A 248 -0.61 -11.28 21.06
N ARG A 249 -0.69 -12.44 21.71
CA ARG A 249 0.45 -13.37 21.88
C ARG A 249 1.04 -13.87 20.56
N ASP A 250 0.20 -14.10 19.55
CA ASP A 250 0.66 -14.53 18.22
C ASP A 250 1.44 -13.39 17.54
N VAL A 251 0.97 -12.15 17.69
CA VAL A 251 1.63 -10.94 17.17
C VAL A 251 2.95 -10.69 17.89
N ASP A 252 2.98 -10.77 19.21
CA ASP A 252 4.21 -10.63 20.01
C ASP A 252 5.25 -11.68 19.56
N GLY A 253 4.82 -12.92 19.33
CA GLY A 253 5.67 -13.98 18.82
C GLY A 253 6.18 -13.72 17.39
N LEU A 254 5.35 -13.16 16.50
CA LEU A 254 5.77 -12.75 15.16
C LEU A 254 6.84 -11.66 15.23
N ILE A 255 6.61 -10.61 16.02
CA ILE A 255 7.54 -9.49 16.19
C ILE A 255 8.89 -10.00 16.72
N ALA A 256 8.87 -10.87 17.74
CA ALA A 256 10.09 -11.46 18.30
C ALA A 256 10.90 -12.27 17.27
N ARG A 257 10.24 -13.08 16.43
CA ARG A 257 10.93 -13.83 15.36
C ARG A 257 11.52 -12.90 14.30
N CYS A 258 10.79 -11.87 13.88
CA CYS A 258 11.30 -10.86 12.95
C CYS A 258 12.48 -10.07 13.52
N ARG A 259 12.44 -9.70 14.81
CA ARG A 259 13.54 -9.01 15.49
C ARG A 259 14.80 -9.89 15.58
N ALA A 260 14.63 -11.17 15.90
CA ALA A 260 15.73 -12.13 15.97
C ALA A 260 16.49 -12.28 14.65
N ILE A 261 15.80 -12.17 13.50
CA ILE A 261 16.44 -12.20 12.16
C ILE A 261 17.46 -11.06 12.01
N TYR A 262 17.10 -9.85 12.43
CA TYR A 262 18.01 -8.70 12.38
C TYR A 262 19.13 -8.78 13.42
N ASP A 263 18.83 -9.28 14.62
CA ASP A 263 19.83 -9.37 15.70
C ASP A 263 20.90 -10.43 15.43
N ALA A 264 20.52 -11.58 14.87
CA ALA A 264 21.46 -12.65 14.49
C ALA A 264 22.50 -12.14 13.46
N THR A 265 22.08 -11.28 12.54
CA THR A 265 22.97 -10.67 11.55
C THR A 265 23.94 -9.68 12.20
N ARG A 266 23.47 -8.85 13.14
CA ARG A 266 24.33 -7.89 13.85
C ARG A 266 25.41 -8.60 14.65
N ALA A 267 25.09 -9.74 15.26
CA ALA A 267 26.06 -10.57 15.97
C ALA A 267 27.07 -11.23 15.03
N ALA A 268 26.68 -11.58 13.80
CA ALA A 268 27.59 -12.14 12.79
C ALA A 268 28.52 -11.10 12.14
N ALA A 269 28.19 -9.81 12.24
CA ALA A 269 28.96 -8.70 11.67
C ALA A 269 29.87 -7.98 12.70
N ALA A 270 29.81 -8.38 13.97
CA ALA A 270 30.60 -7.83 15.08
C ALA A 270 31.76 -8.76 15.44
#